data_AF-A0A7K7Y5D2-F1
#
_entry.id   AF-A0A7K7Y5D2-F1
#
_cell.length_a   1.000
_cell.length_b   1.000
_cell.length_c   1.000
_cell.angle_alpha   90.00
_cell.angle_beta   90.00
_cell.angle_gamma   90.00
#
_symmetry.space_group_name_H-M   'P 1'
#
loop_
_entity.id
_entity.type
_entity.pdbx_description
1 polymer ?
#
loop_
_entity_poly.entity_id
_entity_poly.type
_entity_poly.pdbx_seq_one_letter_code
_entity_poly.pdbx_strand_id
1 'polypeptide(L)'
;LQLHHSGRYRCRGWVDSEVSQGWEESAPVTVTVQGVPISGVSLRVQPPGGQVALGDRLVLSCEVATGTGPLSFSWHREGSEASLGTGSTLELQHVGYSDSSHYQCQVSNGDSMA
;
A
#
# COMPACT_ATOMS: atom_id res chain seq x y z
N LEU A 1 7.81 -12.48 3.87
CA LEU A 1 8.82 -12.43 2.79
C LEU A 1 8.63 -11.13 2.03
N GLN A 2 9.71 -10.47 1.62
CA GLN A 2 9.64 -9.27 0.75
C GLN A 2 9.60 -9.70 -0.72
N LEU A 3 9.01 -8.89 -1.60
CA LEU A 3 8.89 -9.21 -3.05
C LEU A 3 10.24 -9.59 -3.68
N HIS A 4 11.31 -8.90 -3.27
CA HIS A 4 12.68 -9.14 -3.73
C HIS A 4 13.31 -10.43 -3.19
N HIS A 5 12.64 -11.17 -2.30
CA HIS A 5 13.06 -12.53 -1.91
C HIS A 5 12.66 -13.58 -2.95
N SER A 6 12.05 -13.18 -4.07
CA SER A 6 11.84 -14.07 -5.20
C SER A 6 13.19 -14.45 -5.81
N GLY A 7 13.44 -15.74 -5.97
CA GLY A 7 14.76 -16.20 -6.42
C GLY A 7 14.87 -17.71 -6.50
N ARG A 8 16.00 -18.17 -7.01
CA ARG A 8 16.36 -19.59 -7.09
C ARG A 8 17.36 -19.92 -6.00
N TYR A 9 16.98 -20.83 -5.12
CA TYR A 9 17.74 -21.19 -3.93
C TYR A 9 18.27 -22.61 -4.04
N ARG A 10 19.47 -22.84 -3.51
CA ARG A 10 20.11 -24.15 -3.38
C ARG A 10 20.74 -24.26 -2.01
N CYS A 11 20.72 -25.46 -1.44
CA CYS A 11 21.52 -25.77 -0.28
C CYS A 11 22.89 -26.29 -0.73
N ARG A 12 23.97 -25.89 -0.05
CA ARG A 12 25.32 -26.41 -0.27
C ARG A 12 25.85 -27.03 1.02
N GLY A 13 26.40 -28.24 0.92
CA GLY A 13 27.05 -28.95 2.02
C GLY A 13 28.51 -29.20 1.70
N TRP A 14 29.40 -29.01 2.68
CA TRP A 14 30.81 -29.40 2.54
C TRP A 14 30.94 -30.89 2.88
N VAL A 15 31.58 -31.63 2.00
CA VAL A 15 31.95 -33.03 2.21
C VAL A 15 33.45 -33.08 2.42
N ASP A 16 33.86 -33.64 3.55
CA ASP A 16 35.25 -33.90 3.87
C ASP A 16 35.40 -35.37 4.24
N SER A 17 35.95 -36.14 3.30
CA SER A 17 36.17 -37.58 3.44
C SER A 17 37.45 -37.99 2.72
N GLU A 18 37.99 -39.15 3.07
CA GLU A 18 39.22 -39.68 2.46
C GLU A 18 39.10 -39.91 0.94
N VAL A 19 37.87 -40.05 0.42
CA VAL A 19 37.59 -40.36 -0.99
C VAL A 19 37.19 -39.12 -1.79
N SER A 20 36.54 -38.14 -1.15
CA SER A 20 36.06 -36.94 -1.81
C SER A 20 36.06 -35.75 -0.85
N GLN A 21 36.56 -34.62 -1.33
CA GLN A 21 36.56 -33.35 -0.63
C GLN A 21 35.99 -32.27 -1.57
N GLY A 22 34.93 -31.58 -1.16
CA GLY A 22 34.27 -30.59 -2.01
C GLY A 22 32.90 -30.13 -1.52
N TRP A 23 32.28 -29.24 -2.30
CA TRP A 23 30.90 -28.80 -2.08
C TRP A 23 29.93 -29.64 -2.91
N GLU A 24 28.91 -30.17 -2.26
CA GLU A 24 27.76 -30.79 -2.92
C GLU A 24 26.57 -29.82 -2.87
N GLU A 25 25.83 -29.73 -3.98
CA GLU A 25 24.66 -28.85 -4.08
C GLU A 25 23.36 -29.66 -4.22
N SER A 26 22.31 -29.19 -3.56
CA SER A 26 20.98 -29.74 -3.75
C SER A 26 20.40 -29.38 -5.13
N ALA A 27 19.33 -30.10 -5.50
CA ALA A 27 18.42 -29.61 -6.50
C ALA A 27 17.92 -28.19 -6.11
N PRO A 28 17.74 -27.29 -7.08
CA PRO A 28 17.31 -25.93 -6.81
C PRO A 28 15.80 -25.86 -6.58
N VAL A 29 15.38 -24.92 -5.74
CA VAL A 29 13.98 -24.54 -5.55
C VAL A 29 13.79 -23.09 -5.98
N THR A 30 12.75 -22.84 -6.78
CA THR A 30 12.33 -21.48 -7.14
C THR A 30 11.30 -21.00 -6.14
N VAL A 31 11.58 -19.87 -5.50
CA VAL A 31 10.64 -19.17 -4.62
C VAL A 31 10.11 -17.96 -5.38
N THR A 32 8.79 -17.81 -5.43
CA THR A 32 8.12 -16.67 -6.03
C THR A 32 7.27 -15.99 -4.98
N VAL A 33 7.56 -14.72 -4.71
CA VAL A 33 6.78 -13.85 -3.83
C VAL A 33 6.01 -12.90 -4.73
N GLN A 34 4.68 -12.94 -4.65
CA GLN A 34 3.80 -12.07 -5.42
C GLN A 34 3.11 -11.06 -4.51
N GLY A 35 2.95 -9.84 -5.00
CA GLY A 35 2.18 -8.80 -4.33
C GLY A 35 0.69 -8.99 -4.62
N VAL A 36 -0.13 -8.67 -3.64
CA VAL A 36 -1.57 -8.51 -3.84
C VAL A 36 -1.81 -7.10 -4.40
N PRO A 37 -2.45 -6.98 -5.58
CA PRO A 37 -2.75 -5.67 -6.16
C PRO A 37 -3.71 -4.89 -5.27
N ILE A 38 -3.65 -3.57 -5.37
CA ILE A 38 -4.56 -2.68 -4.65
C ILE A 38 -5.96 -2.87 -5.22
N SER A 39 -6.94 -3.17 -4.36
CA SER A 39 -8.34 -3.28 -4.76
C SER A 39 -9.29 -2.89 -3.64
N GLY A 40 -10.53 -2.54 -4.00
CA GLY A 40 -11.58 -2.15 -3.06
C GLY A 40 -11.27 -0.85 -2.32
N VAL A 41 -10.72 0.14 -3.00
CA VAL A 41 -10.52 1.48 -2.43
C VAL A 41 -11.89 2.14 -2.24
N SER A 42 -12.18 2.57 -1.01
CA SER A 42 -13.45 3.22 -0.67
C SER A 42 -13.25 4.37 0.32
N LEU A 43 -14.21 5.30 0.33
CA LEU A 43 -14.20 6.45 1.21
C LEU A 43 -15.27 6.30 2.29
N ARG A 44 -14.88 6.57 3.54
CA ARG A 44 -15.80 6.78 4.66
C ARG A 44 -15.74 8.22 5.13
N VAL A 45 -16.89 8.72 5.58
CA VAL A 45 -17.06 10.08 6.06
C VAL A 45 -17.64 10.08 7.46
N GLN A 46 -17.11 10.96 8.32
CA GLN A 46 -17.61 11.19 9.67
C GLN A 46 -17.77 12.71 9.92
N PRO A 47 -18.98 13.17 10.31
CA PRO A 47 -20.18 12.38 10.59
C PRO A 47 -20.79 11.72 9.33
N PRO A 48 -21.53 10.61 9.49
CA PRO A 48 -22.17 9.93 8.37
C PRO A 48 -23.05 10.88 7.55
N GLY A 49 -22.98 10.76 6.23
CA GLY A 49 -23.71 11.62 5.29
C GLY A 49 -22.95 12.88 4.87
N GLY A 50 -21.84 13.23 5.53
CA GLY A 50 -20.96 14.33 5.09
C GLY A 50 -21.59 15.73 5.15
N GLN A 51 -22.76 15.86 5.77
CA GLN A 51 -23.38 17.14 6.06
C GLN A 51 -22.91 17.63 7.43
N VAL A 52 -22.18 18.74 7.43
CA VAL A 52 -21.59 19.36 8.63
C VAL A 52 -21.90 20.86 8.63
N ALA A 53 -22.01 21.46 9.80
CA ALA A 53 -22.19 22.91 9.90
C ALA A 53 -20.86 23.64 9.67
N LEU A 54 -20.93 24.95 9.42
CA LEU A 54 -19.75 25.79 9.32
C LEU A 54 -18.93 25.72 10.63
N GLY A 55 -17.63 25.54 10.48
CA GLY A 55 -16.69 25.44 11.60
C GLY A 55 -16.65 24.07 12.28
N ASP A 56 -17.52 23.13 11.90
CA ASP A 56 -17.45 21.76 12.40
C ASP A 56 -16.26 21.02 11.81
N ARG A 57 -15.93 19.90 12.45
CA ARG A 57 -14.93 18.95 11.99
C ARG A 57 -15.52 17.91 11.04
N LEU A 58 -14.86 17.69 9.92
CA LEU A 58 -15.14 16.58 8.98
C LEU A 58 -13.91 15.68 8.87
N VAL A 59 -14.13 14.36 8.99
CA VAL A 59 -13.08 13.35 8.83
C VAL A 59 -13.42 12.46 7.63
N LEU A 60 -12.47 12.36 6.70
CA LEU A 60 -12.53 11.44 5.58
C LEU A 60 -11.50 10.33 5.78
N SER A 61 -11.91 9.08 5.62
CA SER A 61 -11.04 7.92 5.72
C SER A 61 -11.04 7.14 4.42
N CYS A 62 -9.85 6.80 3.94
CA CYS A 62 -9.62 6.01 2.74
C CYS A 62 -9.29 4.58 3.14
N GLU A 63 -10.20 3.66 2.83
CA GLU A 63 -10.09 2.25 3.16
C GLU A 63 -9.67 1.45 1.93
N VAL A 64 -8.81 0.46 2.13
CA VAL A 64 -8.28 -0.41 1.07
C VAL A 64 -8.57 -1.85 1.48
N ALA A 65 -9.37 -2.57 0.68
CA ALA A 65 -9.73 -3.94 1.00
C ALA A 65 -8.54 -4.90 0.85
N THR A 66 -7.75 -4.74 -0.22
CA THR A 66 -6.54 -5.53 -0.45
C THR A 66 -5.41 -4.67 -1.00
N GLY A 67 -4.18 -5.01 -0.66
CA GLY A 67 -2.98 -4.38 -1.20
C GLY A 67 -1.74 -4.91 -0.49
N THR A 68 -0.61 -5.00 -1.18
CA THR A 68 0.68 -5.40 -0.60
C THR A 68 1.68 -4.25 -0.64
N GLY A 69 2.51 -4.19 0.41
CA GLY A 69 3.57 -3.21 0.56
C GLY A 69 3.15 -2.02 1.43
N PRO A 70 4.07 -1.08 1.66
CA PRO A 70 3.72 0.20 2.25
C PRO A 70 2.78 0.95 1.29
N LEU A 71 1.55 1.19 1.74
CA LEU A 71 0.57 1.96 0.98
C LEU A 71 0.80 3.46 1.22
N SER A 72 0.88 4.19 0.13
CA SER A 72 0.93 5.65 0.09
C SER A 72 -0.44 6.18 -0.29
N PHE A 73 -0.85 7.27 0.36
CA PHE A 73 -2.15 7.90 0.17
C PHE A 73 -1.96 9.36 -0.17
N SER A 74 -2.73 9.86 -1.13
CA SER A 74 -2.82 11.28 -1.45
C SER A 74 -4.27 11.69 -1.60
N TRP A 75 -4.62 12.82 -0.98
CA TRP A 75 -5.96 13.38 -0.99
C TRP A 75 -6.08 14.55 -1.95
N HIS A 76 -7.16 14.59 -2.71
CA HIS A 76 -7.39 15.61 -3.73
C HIS A 76 -8.85 16.05 -3.74
N ARG A 77 -9.10 17.29 -4.19
CA ARG A 77 -10.44 17.67 -4.64
C ARG A 77 -10.63 17.14 -6.07
N GLU A 78 -11.84 16.72 -6.41
CA GLU A 78 -12.17 16.32 -7.77
C GLU A 78 -11.84 17.45 -8.75
N GLY A 79 -11.07 17.10 -9.80
CA GLY A 79 -10.60 18.06 -10.80
C GLY A 79 -9.38 18.90 -10.39
N SER A 80 -8.77 18.64 -9.23
CA SER A 80 -7.56 19.34 -8.77
C SER A 80 -6.43 18.37 -8.46
N GLU A 81 -5.28 18.55 -9.12
CA GLU A 81 -4.04 17.81 -8.84
C GLU A 81 -3.35 18.25 -7.53
N ALA A 82 -3.77 19.38 -6.94
CA ALA A 82 -3.20 19.85 -5.68
C ALA A 82 -3.52 18.87 -4.55
N SER A 83 -2.48 18.37 -3.88
CA SER A 83 -2.62 17.49 -2.72
C SER A 83 -3.10 18.27 -1.51
N LEU A 84 -4.12 17.73 -0.84
CA LEU A 84 -4.67 18.24 0.42
C LEU A 84 -3.99 17.64 1.65
N GLY A 85 -3.32 16.50 1.47
CA GLY A 85 -2.73 15.74 2.56
C GLY A 85 -2.37 14.32 2.17
N THR A 86 -1.67 13.67 3.08
CA THR A 86 -1.20 12.28 2.95
C THR A 86 -1.69 11.44 4.13
N GLY A 87 -1.59 10.12 3.99
CA GLY A 87 -2.08 9.16 4.97
C GLY A 87 -3.53 8.72 4.72
N SER A 88 -3.97 7.68 5.43
CA SER A 88 -5.28 7.06 5.21
C SER A 88 -6.46 7.91 5.68
N THR A 89 -6.22 9.04 6.36
CA THR A 89 -7.25 9.92 6.89
C THR A 89 -6.93 11.38 6.56
N LEU A 90 -7.93 12.13 6.13
CA LEU A 90 -7.90 13.57 5.98
C LEU A 90 -8.88 14.20 6.98
N GLU A 91 -8.38 15.11 7.80
CA GLU A 91 -9.19 15.83 8.79
C GLU A 91 -9.28 17.31 8.42
N LEU A 92 -10.51 17.81 8.28
CA LEU A 92 -10.83 19.22 8.13
C LEU A 92 -11.39 19.70 9.46
N GLN A 93 -10.58 20.45 10.21
CA GLN A 93 -10.92 20.89 11.58
C GLN A 93 -12.03 21.95 11.62
N HIS A 94 -12.06 22.85 10.63
CA HIS A 94 -13.02 23.95 10.55
C HIS A 94 -13.56 24.07 9.13
N VAL A 95 -14.66 23.37 8.84
CA VAL A 95 -15.23 23.31 7.49
C VAL A 95 -15.87 24.66 7.10
N GLY A 96 -15.53 25.15 5.92
CA GLY A 96 -16.12 26.33 5.30
C GLY A 96 -16.91 26.01 4.02
N TYR A 97 -17.56 27.03 3.43
CA TYR A 97 -18.28 26.85 2.16
C TYR A 97 -17.39 26.39 1.00
N SER A 98 -16.11 26.80 1.01
CA SER A 98 -15.11 26.37 0.00
C SER A 98 -14.76 24.89 0.10
N ASP A 99 -15.10 24.24 1.21
CA ASP A 99 -14.85 22.82 1.40
C ASP A 99 -15.93 21.93 0.78
N SER A 100 -17.08 22.50 0.39
CA SER A 100 -18.16 21.78 -0.28
C SER A 100 -17.76 21.34 -1.69
N SER A 101 -17.11 20.18 -1.78
CA SER A 101 -16.56 19.62 -3.00
C SER A 101 -16.53 18.10 -2.94
N HIS A 102 -16.32 17.45 -4.08
CA HIS A 102 -16.03 16.02 -4.13
C HIS A 102 -14.56 15.79 -3.80
N TYR A 103 -14.30 14.81 -2.93
CA TYR A 103 -12.96 14.44 -2.51
C TYR A 103 -12.60 13.08 -3.10
N GLN A 104 -11.35 12.93 -3.51
CA GLN A 104 -10.80 11.68 -4.02
C GLN A 104 -9.56 11.31 -3.22
N CYS A 105 -9.42 10.02 -2.95
CA CYS A 105 -8.21 9.44 -2.37
C CYS A 105 -7.54 8.57 -3.42
N GLN A 106 -6.27 8.84 -3.70
CA GLN A 106 -5.42 8.00 -4.53
C GLN A 106 -4.54 7.15 -3.63
N VAL A 107 -4.46 5.86 -3.93
CA VAL A 107 -3.63 4.90 -3.20
C VAL A 107 -2.65 4.28 -4.17
N SER A 108 -1.38 4.29 -3.81
CA SER A 108 -0.33 3.60 -4.54
C SER A 108 0.47 2.73 -3.59
N ASN A 109 0.99 1.63 -4.11
CA ASN A 109 2.13 0.96 -3.50
C ASN A 109 3.35 1.34 -4.36
N GLY A 110 4.54 1.39 -3.78
CA GLY A 110 5.78 1.63 -4.54
C GLY A 110 6.06 0.61 -5.65
N ASP A 111 5.18 -0.37 -5.83
CA ASP A 111 5.17 -1.41 -6.87
C ASP A 111 4.09 -1.18 -7.94
N SER A 112 3.49 0.02 -8.03
CA SER A 112 2.66 0.39 -9.17
C SER A 112 3.52 0.65 -10.41
N MET A 113 4.22 -0.39 -10.86
CA MET A 113 4.63 -0.55 -12.25
C MET A 113 3.64 -1.54 -12.85
N ALA A 114 2.75 -0.99 -13.68
CA ALA A 114 1.89 -1.74 -14.58
C ALA A 114 2.69 -2.66 -15.51
#